data_AF-A0A6G2DW32-F1
#
_entry.id   AF-A0A6G2DW32-F1
#
_cell.length_a   1.000
_cell.length_b   1.000
_cell.length_c   1.000
_cell.angle_alpha   90.00
_cell.angle_beta   90.00
_cell.angle_gamma   90.00
#
_symmetry.space_group_name_H-M   'P 1'
#
loop_
_entity.id
_entity.type
_entity.pdbx_description
1 polymer ?
#
loop_
_entity_poly.entity_id
_entity_poly.type
_entity_poly.pdbx_seq_one_letter_code
_entity_poly.pdbx_strand_id
1 'polypeptide(L)'
;MIPKFRGLSIDEKSKGEWQYGHLIEDRGRAFIINEVVEANEQYITIGSWCPVNPATLGQSTGLRDKNGKEVFIGDIVKCTRGCLHEVYLEKEYGVTFIGGMPSI
;
A
#
# COMPACT_ATOMS: atom_id res chain seq x y z
N MET A 1 -10.42 3.36 -8.96
CA MET A 1 -10.18 2.80 -7.61
C MET A 1 -9.36 3.81 -6.84
N ILE A 2 -9.76 4.23 -5.63
CA ILE A 2 -8.91 5.08 -4.80
C ILE A 2 -7.76 4.20 -4.28
N PRO A 3 -6.49 4.56 -4.50
CA PRO A 3 -5.37 3.72 -4.12
C PRO A 3 -5.31 3.57 -2.60
N LYS A 4 -5.31 2.32 -2.13
CA LYS A 4 -5.02 1.97 -0.74
C LYS A 4 -3.52 1.79 -0.58
N PHE A 5 -3.01 2.10 0.61
CA PHE A 5 -1.63 1.93 0.97
C PHE A 5 -1.52 1.09 2.23
N ARG A 6 -0.34 0.52 2.43
CA ARG A 6 0.08 -0.07 3.70
C ARG A 6 1.42 0.48 4.15
N GLY A 7 1.71 0.39 5.45
CA GLY A 7 3.01 0.68 6.02
C GLY A 7 3.17 0.04 7.40
N LEU A 8 4.41 -0.24 7.83
CA LEU A 8 4.68 -0.72 9.19
C LEU A 8 4.55 0.45 10.16
N SER A 9 3.71 0.28 11.17
CA SER A 9 3.53 1.26 12.25
C SER A 9 4.84 1.51 13.00
N ILE A 10 5.09 2.78 13.30
CA ILE A 10 6.15 3.23 14.20
C ILE A 10 5.60 3.74 15.53
N ASP A 11 4.28 3.71 15.72
CA ASP A 11 3.62 4.05 16.98
C ASP A 11 3.97 3.02 18.07
N GLU A 12 4.15 3.46 19.30
CA GLU A 12 4.60 2.60 20.40
C GLU A 12 3.64 1.43 20.68
N LYS A 13 2.33 1.62 20.48
CA LYS A 13 1.32 0.60 20.80
C LYS A 13 1.16 -0.46 19.72
N SER A 14 1.59 -0.16 18.49
CA SER A 14 1.38 -1.02 17.31
C SER A 14 2.67 -1.21 16.49
N LYS A 15 3.83 -0.95 17.09
CA LYS A 15 5.12 -0.94 16.38
C LYS A 15 5.37 -2.24 15.63
N GLY A 16 5.60 -2.14 14.32
CA GLY A 16 5.85 -3.29 13.45
C GLY A 16 4.59 -4.00 12.96
N GLU A 17 3.39 -3.51 13.30
CA GLU A 17 2.15 -3.99 12.71
C GLU A 17 1.88 -3.29 11.38
N TRP A 18 1.37 -4.05 10.40
CA TRP A 18 0.94 -3.47 9.12
C TRP A 18 -0.35 -2.67 9.31
N GLN A 19 -0.30 -1.40 8.97
CA GLN A 19 -1.45 -0.51 8.88
C GLN A 19 -1.88 -0.38 7.43
N TYR A 20 -3.18 -0.28 7.19
CA TYR A 20 -3.78 -0.21 5.86
C TYR A 20 -4.77 0.95 5.81
N GLY A 21 -4.79 1.70 4.70
CA GLY A 21 -5.67 2.87 4.57
C GLY A 21 -5.22 3.82 3.47
N HIS A 22 -5.46 5.11 3.67
CA HIS A 22 -5.05 6.18 2.77
C HIS A 22 -3.73 6.80 3.26
N LEU A 23 -2.83 7.12 2.33
CA LEU A 23 -1.53 7.69 2.64
C LEU A 23 -1.61 9.22 2.68
N ILE A 24 -1.09 9.81 3.76
CA ILE A 24 -0.62 11.19 3.80
C ILE A 24 0.90 11.14 3.98
N GLU A 25 1.62 11.74 3.05
CA GLU A 25 3.08 11.89 3.14
C GLU A 25 3.45 13.37 3.04
N ASP A 26 4.21 13.86 4.02
CA ASP A 26 4.76 15.22 4.01
C ASP A 26 6.13 15.24 4.68
N ARG A 27 7.10 15.91 4.04
CA ARG A 27 8.46 16.15 4.58
C ARG A 27 9.13 14.91 5.19
N GLY A 28 9.00 13.75 4.54
CA GLY A 28 9.59 12.48 4.99
C GLY A 28 8.87 11.81 6.16
N ARG A 29 7.66 12.26 6.50
CA ARG A 29 6.74 11.59 7.43
C ARG A 29 5.62 10.97 6.64
N ALA A 30 5.20 9.77 7.05
CA ALA A 30 4.11 9.05 6.42
C ALA A 30 3.08 8.63 7.48
N PHE A 31 1.81 8.78 7.11
CA PHE A 31 0.67 8.42 7.94
C PHE A 31 -0.32 7.59 7.12
N ILE A 32 -0.82 6.52 7.70
CA ILE A 32 -1.98 5.80 7.19
C ILE A 32 -3.21 6.27 7.94
N ILE A 33 -4.21 6.77 7.21
CA ILE A 33 -5.45 7.30 7.77
C ILE A 33 -6.65 6.48 7.30
N ASN A 34 -7.68 6.40 8.14
CA ASN A 34 -8.90 5.62 7.85
C ASN A 34 -10.20 6.39 8.08
N GLU A 35 -10.14 7.58 8.67
CA GLU A 35 -11.34 8.36 8.97
C GLU A 35 -11.06 9.85 8.88
N VAL A 36 -11.90 10.56 8.11
CA VAL A 36 -11.99 12.02 8.12
C VAL A 36 -13.26 12.39 8.86
N VAL A 37 -13.13 13.12 9.96
CA VAL A 37 -14.26 13.52 10.81
C VAL A 37 -14.93 14.77 10.24
N GLU A 38 -14.12 15.71 9.77
CA GLU A 38 -14.57 16.98 9.22
C GLU A 38 -13.60 17.44 8.13
N ALA A 39 -14.13 18.04 7.08
CA ALA A 39 -13.35 18.77 6.10
C ALA A 39 -14.11 20.05 5.70
N ASN A 40 -13.41 21.17 5.70
CA ASN A 40 -13.93 22.45 5.23
C ASN A 40 -12.86 23.16 4.38
N GLU A 41 -13.10 24.42 4.01
CA GLU A 41 -12.20 25.18 3.13
C GLU A 41 -10.83 25.48 3.74
N GLN A 42 -10.68 25.39 5.06
CA GLN A 42 -9.45 25.76 5.77
C GLN A 42 -8.67 24.54 6.27
N TYR A 43 -9.36 23.47 6.68
CA TYR A 43 -8.72 22.32 7.30
C TYR A 43 -9.47 21.00 7.10
N ILE A 44 -8.76 19.92 7.42
CA ILE A 44 -9.29 18.57 7.50
C ILE A 44 -8.93 18.01 8.88
N THR A 45 -9.90 17.42 9.56
CA THR A 45 -9.72 16.73 10.85
C THR A 45 -9.72 15.22 10.62
N ILE A 46 -8.62 14.57 10.97
CA ILE A 46 -8.44 13.11 10.84
C ILE A 46 -8.83 12.42 12.16
N GLY A 47 -9.81 11.53 12.10
CA GLY A 47 -10.31 10.78 13.27
C GLY A 47 -9.45 9.58 13.64
N SER A 48 -8.88 8.92 12.64
CA SER A 48 -8.06 7.73 12.83
C SER A 48 -6.84 7.78 11.90
N TRP A 49 -5.66 7.79 12.50
CA TRP A 49 -4.37 7.82 11.82
C TRP A 49 -3.31 7.03 12.58
N CYS A 50 -2.33 6.51 11.84
CA CYS A 50 -1.17 5.85 12.41
C CYS A 50 0.10 6.31 11.68
N PRO A 51 1.15 6.76 12.39
CA PRO A 51 2.44 7.04 11.77
C PRO A 51 3.10 5.72 11.34
N VAL A 52 3.64 5.69 10.12
CA VAL A 52 4.27 4.51 9.54
C VAL A 52 5.67 4.82 9.04
N ASN A 53 6.50 3.78 8.90
CA ASN A 53 7.83 3.90 8.31
C ASN A 53 7.72 4.15 6.79
N PRO A 54 8.18 5.29 6.26
CA PRO A 54 8.11 5.61 4.83
C PRO A 54 8.76 4.56 3.93
N ALA A 55 9.85 3.92 4.38
CA ALA A 55 10.56 2.90 3.61
C ALA A 55 9.77 1.58 3.43
N THR A 56 8.65 1.44 4.14
CA THR A 56 7.79 0.23 4.12
C THR A 56 6.49 0.47 3.38
N LEU A 57 6.30 1.65 2.80
CA LEU A 57 5.09 2.01 2.08
C LEU A 57 4.93 1.14 0.84
N GLY A 58 3.75 0.53 0.72
CA GLY A 58 3.34 -0.21 -0.47
C GLY A 58 1.96 0.21 -0.90
N GLN A 59 1.80 0.60 -2.17
CA GLN A 59 0.48 0.84 -2.76
C GLN A 59 -0.16 -0.51 -3.12
N SER A 60 -1.46 -0.64 -2.88
CA SER A 60 -2.23 -1.80 -3.31
C SER A 60 -2.26 -1.87 -4.84
N THR A 61 -2.07 -3.07 -5.37
CA THR A 61 -2.25 -3.37 -6.80
C THR A 61 -3.71 -3.65 -7.17
N GLY A 62 -4.59 -3.82 -6.17
CA GLY A 62 -5.95 -4.32 -6.34
C GLY A 62 -6.04 -5.82 -6.66
N LEU A 63 -4.90 -6.51 -6.78
CA LEU A 63 -4.82 -7.94 -7.08
C LEU A 63 -4.63 -8.76 -5.82
N ARG A 64 -5.01 -10.04 -5.90
CA ARG A 64 -4.82 -11.02 -4.84
C ARG A 64 -3.96 -12.17 -5.34
N ASP A 65 -3.13 -12.70 -4.45
CA ASP A 65 -2.40 -13.93 -4.70
C ASP A 65 -3.33 -15.16 -4.72
N LYS A 66 -2.76 -16.34 -4.99
CA LYS A 66 -3.50 -17.60 -5.02
C LYS A 66 -4.19 -17.98 -3.70
N ASN A 67 -3.78 -17.38 -2.59
CA ASN A 67 -4.35 -17.60 -1.25
C ASN A 67 -5.38 -16.52 -0.89
N GLY A 68 -5.70 -15.62 -1.81
CA GLY A 68 -6.62 -14.51 -1.59
C GLY A 68 -6.00 -13.33 -0.82
N LYS A 69 -4.69 -13.32 -0.58
CA LYS A 69 -4.00 -12.21 0.08
C LYS A 69 -3.75 -11.08 -0.92
N GLU A 70 -4.09 -9.86 -0.54
CA GLU A 70 -3.86 -8.68 -1.39
C GLU A 70 -2.35 -8.44 -1.59
N VAL A 71 -1.98 -8.09 -2.82
CA VAL A 71 -0.59 -7.83 -3.22
C VAL A 71 -0.35 -6.34 -3.30
N PHE A 72 0.74 -5.89 -2.68
CA PHE A 72 1.16 -4.50 -2.67
C PHE A 72 2.50 -4.35 -3.39
N ILE A 73 2.78 -3.14 -3.88
CA ILE A 73 4.11 -2.78 -4.37
C ILE A 73 5.15 -3.06 -3.28
N GLY A 74 6.27 -3.65 -3.69
CA GLY A 74 7.36 -4.10 -2.81
C GLY A 74 7.16 -5.51 -2.24
N ASP A 75 6.02 -6.17 -2.47
CA ASP A 75 5.87 -7.59 -2.10
C ASP A 75 6.79 -8.49 -2.95
N ILE A 76 7.31 -9.55 -2.34
CA ILE A 76 7.97 -10.64 -3.04
C ILE A 76 6.96 -11.77 -3.24
N VAL A 77 6.62 -12.06 -4.49
CA VAL A 77 5.68 -13.11 -4.88
C VAL A 77 6.39 -14.28 -5.54
N LYS A 78 5.84 -15.49 -5.36
CA LYS A 78 6.35 -16.71 -5.99
C LYS A 78 5.53 -17.05 -7.24
N CYS A 79 6.18 -17.14 -8.39
CA CYS A 79 5.49 -17.55 -9.62
C CYS A 79 5.18 -19.05 -9.61
N THR A 80 4.37 -19.52 -10.57
CA THR A 80 4.00 -20.94 -10.71
C THR A 80 5.20 -21.86 -10.93
N ARG A 81 6.29 -21.34 -11.48
CA ARG A 81 7.58 -22.05 -11.67
C ARG A 81 8.47 -22.04 -10.44
N GLY A 82 8.05 -21.35 -9.38
CA GLY A 82 8.74 -21.29 -8.10
C GLY A 82 9.80 -20.21 -7.94
N CYS A 83 9.99 -19.34 -8.94
CA CYS A 83 10.89 -18.19 -8.85
C CYS A 83 10.25 -17.06 -8.02
N LEU A 84 11.09 -16.28 -7.32
CA LEU A 84 10.68 -15.12 -6.54
C LEU A 84 10.76 -13.85 -7.40
N HIS A 85 9.73 -13.02 -7.39
CA HIS A 85 9.68 -11.73 -8.09
C HIS A 85 9.22 -10.62 -7.14
N GLU A 86 9.85 -9.46 -7.23
CA GLU A 86 9.40 -8.25 -6.55
C GLU A 86 8.33 -7.53 -7.37
N VAL A 87 7.31 -7.01 -6.71
CA VAL A 87 6.21 -6.28 -7.34
C VAL A 87 6.56 -4.79 -7.43
N TYR A 88 6.59 -4.24 -8.65
CA TYR A 88 6.73 -2.81 -8.90
C TYR A 88 5.75 -2.36 -9.99
N LEU A 89 5.49 -1.05 -10.08
CA LEU A 89 4.69 -0.47 -11.16
C LEU A 89 5.59 -0.05 -12.31
N GLU A 90 5.36 -0.62 -13.50
CA GLU A 90 5.99 -0.19 -14.74
C GLU A 90 5.09 0.86 -15.42
N LYS A 91 5.61 2.07 -15.61
CA LYS A 91 4.82 3.26 -15.98
C LYS A 91 4.20 3.23 -17.38
N GLU A 92 4.60 2.30 -18.26
CA GLU A 92 4.11 2.24 -19.66
C GLU A 92 2.78 1.50 -19.84
N TYR A 93 2.34 0.66 -18.88
CA TYR A 93 1.12 -0.14 -19.03
C TYR A 93 0.18 0.05 -17.84
N GLY A 94 -0.46 1.22 -17.76
CA GLY A 94 -1.51 1.53 -16.79
C GLY A 94 -2.82 0.76 -17.04
N VAL A 95 -2.79 -0.57 -17.03
CA VAL A 95 -3.95 -1.45 -17.12
C VAL A 95 -3.90 -2.55 -16.06
N THR A 96 -5.09 -3.02 -15.68
CA THR A 96 -5.31 -4.15 -14.75
C THR A 96 -4.45 -5.35 -15.16
N PHE A 97 -3.47 -5.72 -14.34
CA PHE A 97 -2.70 -6.95 -14.55
C PHE A 97 -3.56 -8.16 -14.17
N ILE A 98 -4.21 -8.76 -15.17
CA ILE A 98 -4.98 -9.99 -15.01
C ILE A 98 -4.03 -11.15 -15.35
N GLY A 99 -3.25 -11.58 -14.35
CA GLY A 99 -2.52 -12.85 -14.31
C GLY A 99 -1.96 -13.39 -15.64
N GLY A 100 -0.71 -13.03 -15.95
CA GLY A 100 0.10 -13.70 -16.95
C GLY A 100 1.50 -13.09 -16.97
N MET A 101 2.54 -13.89 -16.79
CA MET A 101 3.92 -13.43 -16.99
C MET A 101 4.00 -12.90 -18.44
N PRO A 102 4.48 -11.67 -18.70
CA PRO A 102 4.85 -11.30 -20.06
C PRO A 102 5.89 -12.33 -20.51
N SER A 103 5.52 -13.14 -21.48
CA SER A 103 6.54 -13.81 -22.27
C SER A 103 7.14 -12.71 -23.12
N ILE A 104 8.48 -12.59 -23.06
CA ILE A 104 9.22 -12.03 -24.20
C ILE A 104 8.82 -12.80 -25.46
#